data_AF-A0A7L4ZH56-F1
#
_entry.id   AF-A0A7L4ZH56-F1
#
_cell.length_a   1.000
_cell.length_b   1.000
_cell.length_c   1.000
_cell.angle_alpha   90.00
_cell.angle_beta   90.00
_cell.angle_gamma   90.00
#
_symmetry.space_group_name_H-M   'P 1'
#
loop_
_entity.id
_entity.type
_entity.pdbx_description
1 polymer ?
#
loop_
_entity_poly.entity_id
_entity_poly.type
_entity_poly.pdbx_seq_one_letter_code
_entity_poly.pdbx_strand_id
1 'polypeptide(L)'
;MQKRKTTNQQIKATTYTKKLMPLNQQKALTQQNSLFADSLVKRLEKELAEIPIEPQGDSIKKSTVYSHYFYGGSDWYITDIVTETNMLFGYVILNGDTQMAEAGYISIEEITKNKVIELDFYFTKDTLENILYKKYPKDYPNPRASATKEKTAASKPTPQKKILKKTVDIKMVDHFSTEYRLIRRFYNLIRLNKTATFRRIQLVYMAFQKAALDRSIRKTSSDADLFTKINKKVIALFDIVNPVKDDADIEFSEKKLYNEMETFVKEQKVNYAVTLLKSFIGMQGYQPEIKKAMNLLKRIDNSFKNEKVTKTNRLYKDVVNAKKELETYLAAPTEKIGPELVGLSIPVRSLCTNRIKCVGLRKDGKLNKGYRFLRGGSVFASKKKTV
;
A
#
# COMPACT_ATOMS: atom_id res chain seq x y z
N MET A 1 0.07 26.67 54.47
CA MET A 1 -0.81 25.84 53.62
C MET A 1 -0.49 26.08 52.16
N GLN A 2 -0.05 25.08 51.40
CA GLN A 2 0.09 25.23 49.94
C GLN A 2 -1.31 25.27 49.31
N LYS A 3 -1.58 26.31 48.51
CA LYS A 3 -2.87 26.51 47.83
C LYS A 3 -3.06 25.41 46.78
N ARG A 4 -4.20 24.69 46.80
CA ARG A 4 -4.55 23.66 45.79
C ARG A 4 -4.46 24.27 44.39
N LYS A 5 -3.71 23.63 43.48
CA LYS A 5 -3.71 23.97 42.06
C LYS A 5 -5.06 23.61 41.44
N THR A 6 -5.64 24.49 40.63
CA THR A 6 -6.87 24.19 39.87
C THR A 6 -6.64 23.02 38.91
N THR A 7 -7.70 22.30 38.52
CA THR A 7 -7.59 21.17 37.58
C THR A 7 -6.96 21.61 36.25
N ASN A 8 -7.27 22.82 35.76
CA ASN A 8 -6.62 23.40 34.58
C ASN A 8 -5.10 23.56 34.76
N GLN A 9 -4.65 24.05 35.92
CA GLN A 9 -3.22 24.16 36.22
C GLN A 9 -2.56 22.79 36.32
N GLN A 10 -3.28 21.77 36.81
CA GLN A 10 -2.78 20.41 36.87
C GLN A 10 -2.64 19.82 35.46
N ILE A 11 -3.68 19.89 34.61
CA ILE A 11 -3.61 19.43 33.21
C ILE A 11 -2.48 20.15 32.48
N LYS A 12 -2.35 21.48 32.60
CA LYS A 12 -1.28 22.23 31.93
C LYS A 12 0.14 21.82 32.36
N ALA A 13 0.30 21.30 33.57
CA ALA A 13 1.57 20.82 34.10
C ALA A 13 1.91 19.38 33.70
N THR A 14 0.94 18.62 33.17
CA THR A 14 1.15 17.26 32.65
C THR A 14 1.70 17.28 31.22
N THR A 15 2.40 16.21 30.85
CA THR A 15 2.95 16.03 29.50
C THR A 15 1.98 15.22 28.65
N TYR A 16 1.62 14.02 29.10
CA TYR A 16 0.85 13.07 28.29
C TYR A 16 -0.64 13.38 28.30
N THR A 17 -1.22 13.67 29.46
CA THR A 17 -2.64 13.99 29.61
C THR A 17 -3.00 15.24 28.81
N LYS A 18 -2.18 16.30 28.93
CA LYS A 18 -2.33 17.51 28.11
C LYS A 18 -2.27 17.22 26.61
N LYS A 19 -1.39 16.32 26.18
CA LYS A 19 -1.09 16.03 24.78
C LYS A 19 -2.09 15.06 24.13
N LEU A 20 -2.58 14.08 24.89
CA LEU A 20 -3.30 12.92 24.37
C LEU A 20 -4.79 12.92 24.78
N MET A 21 -5.19 13.62 25.84
CA MET A 21 -6.61 13.70 26.19
C MET A 21 -7.35 14.66 25.24
N PRO A 22 -8.50 14.26 24.67
CA PRO A 22 -9.33 15.14 23.86
C PRO A 22 -9.73 16.45 24.54
N LEU A 23 -9.75 17.53 23.77
CA LEU A 23 -9.94 18.90 24.29
C LEU A 23 -11.33 19.12 24.92
N ASN A 24 -12.36 18.46 24.43
CA ASN A 24 -13.70 18.42 25.02
C ASN A 24 -13.65 17.86 26.46
N GLN A 25 -12.95 16.74 26.66
CA GLN A 25 -12.79 16.13 27.99
C GLN A 25 -11.90 16.98 28.91
N GLN A 26 -10.82 17.59 28.39
CA GLN A 26 -10.00 18.56 29.16
C GLN A 26 -10.85 19.73 29.68
N LYS A 27 -11.75 20.26 28.84
CA LYS A 27 -12.67 21.35 29.21
C LYS A 27 -13.65 20.89 30.28
N ALA A 28 -14.26 19.71 30.11
CA ALA A 28 -15.21 19.16 31.08
C ALA A 28 -14.57 19.00 32.47
N LEU A 29 -13.37 18.41 32.55
CA LEU A 29 -12.65 18.26 33.82
C LEU A 29 -12.24 19.61 34.42
N THR A 30 -11.83 20.57 33.58
CA THR A 30 -11.49 21.93 34.02
C THR A 30 -12.70 22.66 34.60
N GLN A 31 -13.88 22.51 34.01
CA GLN A 31 -15.12 23.12 34.50
C GLN A 31 -15.55 22.49 35.83
N GLN A 32 -15.39 21.17 35.98
CA GLN A 32 -15.70 20.47 37.23
C GLN A 32 -14.78 20.92 38.38
N ASN A 33 -13.51 21.17 38.09
CA ASN A 33 -12.48 21.66 39.03
C ASN A 33 -12.50 20.98 40.42
N SER A 34 -12.68 19.65 40.44
CA SER A 34 -12.90 18.87 41.66
C SER A 34 -11.68 18.04 42.07
N LEU A 35 -11.64 17.58 43.32
CA LEU A 35 -10.60 16.65 43.78
C LEU A 35 -10.61 15.32 42.99
N PHE A 36 -11.79 14.92 42.51
CA PHE A 36 -11.94 13.77 41.62
C PHE A 36 -11.29 14.02 40.26
N ALA A 37 -11.52 15.18 39.64
CA ALA A 37 -10.88 15.52 38.37
C ALA A 37 -9.35 15.58 38.51
N ASP A 38 -8.87 16.09 39.64
CA ASP A 38 -7.43 16.12 39.96
C ASP A 38 -6.82 14.72 40.11
N SER A 39 -7.48 13.81 40.83
CA SER A 39 -6.99 12.43 40.99
C SER A 39 -7.03 11.67 39.67
N LEU A 40 -8.07 11.91 38.86
CA LEU A 40 -8.20 11.34 37.53
C LEU A 40 -7.07 11.81 36.60
N VAL A 41 -6.78 13.11 36.54
CA VAL A 41 -5.67 13.66 35.73
C VAL A 41 -4.33 13.06 36.15
N LYS A 42 -4.06 12.91 37.45
CA LYS A 42 -2.83 12.28 37.94
C LYS A 42 -2.73 10.80 37.54
N ARG A 43 -3.84 10.06 37.61
CA ARG A 43 -3.90 8.66 37.21
C ARG A 43 -3.67 8.51 35.69
N LEU A 44 -4.39 9.27 34.88
CA LEU A 44 -4.26 9.26 33.43
C LEU A 44 -2.84 9.62 32.99
N GLU A 45 -2.19 10.58 33.65
CA GLU A 45 -0.80 10.94 33.32
C GLU A 45 0.13 9.75 33.46
N LYS A 46 -0.02 8.98 34.55
CA LYS A 46 0.78 7.78 34.78
C LYS A 46 0.46 6.70 33.74
N GLU A 47 -0.82 6.44 33.48
CA GLU A 47 -1.26 5.40 32.54
C GLU A 47 -0.81 5.68 31.09
N LEU A 48 -0.92 6.94 30.65
CA LEU A 48 -0.53 7.39 29.31
C LEU A 48 1.00 7.49 29.15
N ALA A 49 1.74 7.77 30.23
CA ALA A 49 3.20 7.76 30.20
C ALA A 49 3.80 6.36 29.98
N GLU A 50 3.03 5.31 30.24
CA GLU A 50 3.44 3.92 30.00
C GLU A 50 3.31 3.51 28.52
N ILE A 51 2.69 4.32 27.65
CA ILE A 51 2.60 4.01 26.23
C ILE A 51 4.04 3.97 25.64
N PRO A 52 4.47 2.86 25.04
CA PRO A 52 5.82 2.74 24.51
C PRO A 52 6.06 3.68 23.34
N ILE A 53 7.32 4.11 23.19
CA ILE A 53 7.77 4.95 22.08
C ILE A 53 8.23 4.10 20.88
N GLU A 54 8.64 2.87 21.16
CA GLU A 54 9.10 1.91 20.15
C GLU A 54 7.99 0.91 19.79
N PRO A 55 7.94 0.44 18.52
CA PRO A 55 6.98 -0.55 18.09
C PRO A 55 7.08 -1.86 18.88
N GLN A 56 5.92 -2.41 19.25
CA GLN A 56 5.83 -3.65 20.00
C GLN A 56 5.91 -4.89 19.10
N GLY A 57 7.13 -5.31 18.76
CA GLY A 57 7.41 -6.55 18.04
C GLY A 57 6.83 -6.62 16.62
N ASP A 58 6.84 -7.83 16.03
CA ASP A 58 6.48 -8.02 14.61
C ASP A 58 4.96 -8.16 14.36
N SER A 59 4.14 -8.35 15.40
CA SER A 59 2.71 -8.67 15.25
C SER A 59 1.83 -7.77 16.11
N ILE A 60 1.11 -6.85 15.46
CA ILE A 60 0.17 -5.92 16.10
C ILE A 60 -0.90 -6.62 16.94
N LYS A 61 -1.32 -7.83 16.55
CA LYS A 61 -2.34 -8.61 17.28
C LYS A 61 -1.87 -9.04 18.67
N LYS A 62 -0.56 -9.29 18.83
CA LYS A 62 0.05 -9.70 20.09
C LYS A 62 0.52 -8.50 20.92
N SER A 63 0.50 -7.29 20.36
CA SER A 63 0.89 -6.06 21.05
C SER A 63 -0.11 -5.69 22.15
N THR A 64 0.38 -5.13 23.23
CA THR A 64 -0.43 -4.59 24.32
C THR A 64 -1.01 -3.25 23.90
N VAL A 65 -2.32 -3.08 24.09
CA VAL A 65 -3.00 -1.80 23.89
C VAL A 65 -2.95 -1.02 25.19
N TYR A 66 -2.51 0.23 25.11
CA TYR A 66 -2.28 1.09 26.28
C TYR A 66 -3.35 2.16 26.48
N SER A 67 -3.98 2.61 25.39
CA SER A 67 -5.10 3.54 25.46
C SER A 67 -6.12 3.25 24.37
N HIS A 68 -7.35 3.67 24.59
CA HIS A 68 -8.47 3.47 23.68
C HIS A 68 -9.25 4.76 23.53
N TYR A 69 -9.53 5.14 22.29
CA TYR A 69 -10.42 6.24 21.97
C TYR A 69 -11.62 5.70 21.23
N PHE A 70 -12.77 6.35 21.35
CA PHE A 70 -13.99 5.89 20.70
C PHE A 70 -14.91 7.05 20.30
N TYR A 71 -15.74 6.77 19.29
CA TYR A 71 -16.86 7.63 18.88
C TYR A 71 -17.78 6.87 17.91
N GLY A 72 -19.09 6.85 18.18
CA GLY A 72 -20.09 6.41 17.19
C GLY A 72 -19.86 5.01 16.61
N GLY A 73 -19.41 4.05 17.43
CA GLY A 73 -19.05 2.69 16.98
C GLY A 73 -17.66 2.57 16.35
N SER A 74 -16.90 3.66 16.28
CA SER A 74 -15.48 3.64 15.90
C SER A 74 -14.60 3.51 17.15
N ASP A 75 -13.52 2.76 17.02
CA ASP A 75 -12.55 2.45 18.06
C ASP A 75 -11.11 2.66 17.55
N TRP A 76 -10.29 3.34 18.34
CA TRP A 76 -8.86 3.48 18.10
C TRP A 76 -8.10 2.88 19.29
N TYR A 77 -7.45 1.74 19.07
CA TYR A 77 -6.65 1.02 20.06
C TYR A 77 -5.17 1.36 19.87
N ILE A 78 -4.60 2.12 20.79
CA ILE A 78 -3.24 2.64 20.66
C ILE A 78 -2.23 1.71 21.31
N THR A 79 -1.18 1.36 20.55
CA THR A 79 -0.08 0.52 21.01
C THR A 79 1.17 1.31 21.34
N ASP A 80 1.49 2.35 20.57
CA ASP A 80 2.73 3.10 20.72
C ASP A 80 2.62 4.56 20.23
N ILE A 81 3.58 5.40 20.65
CA ILE A 81 3.71 6.81 20.26
C ILE A 81 4.97 6.96 19.41
N VAL A 82 4.81 7.39 18.16
CA VAL A 82 5.94 7.71 17.28
C VAL A 82 6.32 9.16 17.48
N THR A 83 7.27 9.39 18.39
CA THR A 83 7.72 10.72 18.81
C THR A 83 8.31 11.54 17.66
N GLU A 84 9.04 10.90 16.72
CA GLU A 84 9.65 11.55 15.54
C GLU A 84 8.63 12.29 14.68
N THR A 85 7.44 11.72 14.52
CA THR A 85 6.37 12.25 13.65
C THR A 85 5.20 12.83 14.43
N ASN A 86 5.29 12.79 15.77
CA ASN A 86 4.22 13.20 16.68
C ASN A 86 2.87 12.50 16.38
N MET A 87 2.92 11.21 16.02
CA MET A 87 1.75 10.38 15.71
C MET A 87 1.60 9.25 16.73
N LEU A 88 0.40 8.71 16.83
CA LEU A 88 0.13 7.44 17.49
C LEU A 88 0.21 6.33 16.45
N PHE A 89 0.53 5.11 16.88
CA PHE A 89 0.32 3.91 16.10
C PHE A 89 -0.64 2.99 16.84
N GLY A 90 -1.53 2.35 16.08
CA GLY A 90 -2.56 1.52 16.68
C GLY A 90 -3.44 0.83 15.66
N TYR A 91 -4.51 0.23 16.15
CA TYR A 91 -5.52 -0.48 15.37
C TYR A 91 -6.84 0.27 15.38
N VAL A 92 -7.42 0.47 14.20
CA VAL A 92 -8.61 1.32 14.01
C VAL A 92 -9.75 0.48 13.46
N ILE A 93 -10.91 0.60 14.10
CA ILE A 93 -12.20 0.09 13.62
C ILE A 93 -13.09 1.31 13.40
N LEU A 94 -13.64 1.48 12.21
CA LEU A 94 -14.55 2.59 11.92
C LEU A 94 -15.97 2.07 11.75
N ASN A 95 -16.94 2.72 12.40
CA ASN A 95 -18.36 2.38 12.33
C ASN A 95 -18.67 0.89 12.61
N GLY A 96 -17.88 0.26 13.48
CA GLY A 96 -18.00 -1.17 13.81
C GLY A 96 -17.59 -2.13 12.69
N ASP A 97 -17.00 -1.64 11.59
CA ASP A 97 -16.54 -2.49 10.48
C ASP A 97 -15.22 -3.19 10.83
N THR A 98 -15.34 -4.40 11.36
CA THR A 98 -14.21 -5.27 11.72
C THR A 98 -13.49 -5.85 10.51
N GLN A 99 -14.08 -5.83 9.31
CA GLN A 99 -13.47 -6.40 8.10
C GLN A 99 -12.49 -5.43 7.46
N MET A 100 -12.77 -4.13 7.53
CA MET A 100 -11.93 -3.05 7.02
C MET A 100 -11.01 -2.46 8.10
N ALA A 101 -11.04 -3.00 9.31
CA ALA A 101 -10.20 -2.55 10.41
C ALA A 101 -8.70 -2.78 10.14
N GLU A 102 -7.90 -1.74 10.32
CA GLU A 102 -6.48 -1.74 9.95
C GLU A 102 -5.58 -1.15 11.04
N ALA A 103 -4.31 -1.55 11.00
CA ALA A 103 -3.27 -0.94 11.81
C ALA A 103 -2.63 0.23 11.05
N GLY A 104 -2.44 1.37 11.71
CA GLY A 104 -1.94 2.55 11.03
C GLY A 104 -1.54 3.68 11.98
N TYR A 105 -0.98 4.73 11.39
CA TYR A 105 -0.64 5.96 12.08
C TYR A 105 -1.88 6.84 12.26
N ILE A 106 -2.02 7.41 13.44
CA ILE A 106 -3.15 8.24 13.85
C ILE A 106 -2.62 9.58 14.33
N SER A 107 -3.18 10.67 13.79
CA SER A 107 -2.78 12.02 14.17
C SER A 107 -3.25 12.34 15.59
N ILE A 108 -2.31 12.68 16.48
CA ILE A 108 -2.63 13.17 17.84
C ILE A 108 -3.50 14.44 17.74
N GLU A 109 -3.20 15.31 16.80
CA GLU A 109 -3.96 16.54 16.62
C GLU A 109 -5.41 16.26 16.21
N GLU A 110 -5.62 15.34 15.26
CA GLU A 110 -6.94 14.98 14.78
C GLU A 110 -7.77 14.35 15.90
N ILE A 111 -7.21 13.38 16.63
CA ILE A 111 -7.95 12.66 17.66
C ILE A 111 -8.26 13.53 18.88
N THR A 112 -7.39 14.50 19.22
CA THR A 112 -7.58 15.35 20.40
C THR A 112 -8.36 16.64 20.13
N LYS A 113 -8.27 17.22 18.93
CA LYS A 113 -9.03 18.43 18.57
C LYS A 113 -10.43 18.11 18.06
N ASN A 114 -10.68 16.87 17.64
CA ASN A 114 -12.03 16.44 17.30
C ASN A 114 -12.94 16.55 18.54
N LYS A 115 -14.10 17.19 18.37
CA LYS A 115 -15.01 17.50 19.47
C LYS A 115 -15.84 16.30 19.95
N VAL A 116 -15.86 15.22 19.17
CA VAL A 116 -16.73 14.07 19.43
C VAL A 116 -15.98 12.80 19.81
N ILE A 117 -14.67 12.73 19.55
CA ILE A 117 -13.86 11.60 19.97
C ILE A 117 -13.50 11.73 21.45
N GLU A 118 -13.61 10.63 22.17
CA GLU A 118 -13.34 10.56 23.61
C GLU A 118 -12.27 9.51 23.90
N LEU A 119 -11.40 9.81 24.87
CA LEU A 119 -10.49 8.85 25.49
C LEU A 119 -11.28 8.07 26.55
N ASP A 120 -11.19 6.74 26.53
CA ASP A 120 -11.76 5.88 27.56
C ASP A 120 -10.92 5.92 28.84
N PHE A 121 -11.43 6.62 29.85
CA PHE A 121 -10.76 6.78 31.16
C PHE A 121 -10.71 5.50 32.01
N TYR A 122 -11.46 4.46 31.62
CA TYR A 122 -11.57 3.20 32.34
C TYR A 122 -11.07 2.00 31.51
N PHE A 123 -10.38 2.29 30.41
CA PHE A 123 -9.78 1.27 29.57
C PHE A 123 -8.75 0.44 30.35
N THR A 124 -8.85 -0.89 30.22
CA THR A 124 -7.91 -1.82 30.86
C THR A 124 -6.98 -2.41 29.81
N LYS A 125 -5.66 -2.31 30.06
CA LYS A 125 -4.62 -2.82 29.16
C LYS A 125 -4.75 -4.33 28.99
N ASP A 126 -4.68 -4.77 27.74
CA ASP A 126 -4.70 -6.17 27.35
C ASP A 126 -4.09 -6.28 25.95
N THR A 127 -3.83 -7.50 25.48
CA THR A 127 -3.38 -7.70 24.09
C THR A 127 -4.51 -7.36 23.12
N LEU A 128 -4.15 -6.83 21.95
CA LEU A 128 -5.14 -6.47 20.94
C LEU A 128 -6.04 -7.66 20.58
N GLU A 129 -5.48 -8.86 20.42
CA GLU A 129 -6.26 -10.08 20.14
C GLU A 129 -7.29 -10.43 21.23
N ASN A 130 -6.96 -10.22 22.51
CA ASN A 130 -7.90 -10.45 23.61
C ASN A 130 -9.02 -9.42 23.59
N ILE A 131 -8.69 -8.15 23.34
CA ILE A 131 -9.68 -7.05 23.25
C ILE A 131 -10.65 -7.30 22.11
N LEU A 132 -10.12 -7.62 20.92
CA LEU A 132 -10.92 -7.87 19.73
C LEU A 132 -11.79 -9.12 19.90
N TYR A 133 -11.28 -10.19 20.50
CA TYR A 133 -12.10 -11.36 20.82
C TYR A 133 -13.24 -11.05 21.79
N LYS A 134 -12.97 -10.29 22.86
CA LYS A 134 -13.99 -9.93 23.84
C LYS A 134 -15.11 -9.07 23.22
N LYS A 135 -14.76 -8.11 22.36
CA LYS A 135 -15.71 -7.16 21.78
C LYS A 135 -16.40 -7.70 20.52
N TYR A 136 -15.67 -8.46 19.71
CA TYR A 136 -16.10 -8.96 18.40
C TYR A 136 -15.83 -10.48 18.26
N PRO A 137 -16.41 -11.34 19.13
CA PRO A 137 -16.08 -12.76 19.20
C PRO A 137 -16.44 -13.57 17.94
N LYS A 138 -17.33 -13.04 17.10
CA LYS A 138 -17.71 -13.67 15.82
C LYS A 138 -16.63 -13.47 14.75
N ASP A 139 -15.96 -12.32 14.76
CA ASP A 139 -15.00 -11.92 13.73
C ASP A 139 -13.57 -12.26 14.13
N TYR A 140 -13.29 -12.33 15.43
CA TYR A 140 -11.97 -12.63 15.97
C TYR A 140 -11.99 -13.92 16.78
N PRO A 141 -11.13 -14.90 16.47
CA PRO A 141 -11.11 -16.18 17.17
C PRO A 141 -10.49 -16.04 18.57
N ASN A 142 -10.83 -16.99 19.46
CA ASN A 142 -10.28 -17.02 20.82
C ASN A 142 -8.75 -17.21 20.80
N PRO A 143 -7.96 -16.25 21.33
CA PRO A 143 -6.50 -16.31 21.31
C PRO A 143 -5.93 -17.45 22.17
N ARG A 144 -6.64 -17.90 23.21
CA ARG A 144 -6.23 -19.07 24.01
C ARG A 144 -6.39 -20.40 23.26
N ALA A 145 -7.31 -20.49 22.32
CA ALA A 145 -7.49 -21.69 21.49
C ALA A 145 -6.41 -21.81 20.39
N SER A 146 -5.81 -20.69 19.97
CA SER A 146 -4.65 -20.68 19.06
C SER A 146 -3.33 -20.98 19.76
N ALA A 147 -3.15 -20.57 21.02
CA ALA A 147 -1.92 -20.83 21.78
C ALA A 147 -1.70 -22.33 22.09
N THR A 148 -2.76 -23.12 22.27
CA THR A 148 -2.66 -24.57 22.47
C THR A 148 -2.19 -25.32 21.22
N LYS A 149 -2.22 -24.69 20.04
CA LYS A 149 -1.71 -25.26 18.78
C LYS A 149 -0.25 -24.90 18.48
N GLU A 150 0.36 -23.93 19.19
CA GLU A 150 1.71 -23.44 18.89
C GLU A 150 2.83 -24.14 19.68
N LYS A 151 2.55 -24.97 20.69
CA LYS A 151 3.59 -25.61 21.53
C LYS A 151 3.97 -27.05 21.16
N THR A 152 3.36 -27.67 20.15
CA THR A 152 3.76 -29.00 19.67
C THR A 152 3.71 -29.07 18.15
N ALA A 153 4.83 -28.70 17.48
CA ALA A 153 5.30 -29.35 16.25
C ALA A 153 6.57 -28.69 15.70
N ALA A 154 7.73 -29.05 16.24
CA ALA A 154 8.89 -29.30 15.38
C ALA A 154 8.86 -30.81 15.03
N SER A 155 8.20 -31.17 13.93
CA SER A 155 8.60 -32.27 13.02
C SER A 155 7.56 -32.53 11.92
N LYS A 156 8.09 -32.42 10.69
CA LYS A 156 7.70 -32.98 9.38
C LYS A 156 6.28 -32.73 8.80
N PRO A 157 6.20 -32.42 7.49
CA PRO A 157 4.95 -32.06 6.84
C PRO A 157 4.17 -33.32 6.47
N THR A 158 2.90 -33.38 6.88
CA THR A 158 1.94 -34.36 6.36
C THR A 158 0.57 -33.71 6.22
N PRO A 159 -0.23 -34.18 5.26
CA PRO A 159 -0.71 -33.37 4.17
C PRO A 159 -1.92 -32.58 4.63
N GLN A 160 -1.91 -31.27 4.36
CA GLN A 160 -3.17 -30.56 4.18
C GLN A 160 -3.98 -31.41 3.22
N LYS A 161 -5.20 -31.83 3.63
CA LYS A 161 -6.22 -32.22 2.67
C LYS A 161 -6.25 -31.05 1.70
N LYS A 162 -5.70 -31.28 0.51
CA LYS A 162 -5.87 -30.42 -0.64
C LYS A 162 -7.39 -30.37 -0.79
N ILE A 163 -8.02 -29.33 -0.23
CA ILE A 163 -8.97 -28.60 -1.05
C ILE A 163 -8.16 -28.40 -2.30
N LEU A 164 -8.52 -29.14 -3.36
CA LEU A 164 -7.96 -28.95 -4.67
C LEU A 164 -8.07 -27.44 -4.88
N LYS A 165 -6.96 -26.72 -4.62
CA LYS A 165 -6.75 -25.41 -5.20
C LYS A 165 -6.89 -25.79 -6.65
N LYS A 166 -8.05 -25.49 -7.24
CA LYS A 166 -8.11 -25.27 -8.68
C LYS A 166 -6.95 -24.33 -8.90
N THR A 167 -5.84 -24.88 -9.38
CA THR A 167 -4.69 -24.13 -9.82
C THR A 167 -5.23 -23.45 -11.06
N VAL A 168 -5.94 -22.34 -10.84
CA VAL A 168 -6.24 -21.40 -11.89
C VAL A 168 -4.86 -21.02 -12.40
N ASP A 169 -4.60 -21.32 -13.65
CA ASP A 169 -3.34 -20.96 -14.29
C ASP A 169 -3.27 -19.43 -14.32
N ILE A 170 -2.53 -18.84 -13.38
CA ILE A 170 -2.46 -17.39 -13.24
C ILE A 170 -1.52 -16.87 -14.31
N LYS A 171 -2.07 -16.16 -15.28
CA LYS A 171 -1.30 -15.48 -16.31
C LYS A 171 -0.54 -14.29 -15.70
N MET A 172 0.78 -14.39 -15.69
CA MET A 172 1.65 -13.30 -15.27
C MET A 172 1.77 -12.26 -16.39
N VAL A 173 1.40 -11.01 -16.12
CA VAL A 173 1.44 -9.91 -17.07
C VAL A 173 2.35 -8.80 -16.58
N ASP A 174 3.11 -8.16 -17.46
CA ASP A 174 4.02 -7.08 -17.04
C ASP A 174 3.25 -5.79 -16.66
N HIS A 175 2.11 -5.55 -17.31
CA HIS A 175 1.20 -4.43 -17.03
C HIS A 175 -0.25 -4.86 -17.29
N PHE A 176 -1.18 -4.31 -16.52
CA PHE A 176 -2.60 -4.48 -16.80
C PHE A 176 -3.04 -3.58 -17.96
N SER A 177 -3.84 -4.14 -18.86
CA SER A 177 -4.54 -3.37 -19.90
C SER A 177 -5.48 -2.33 -19.27
N THR A 178 -5.88 -1.31 -20.03
CA THR A 178 -6.83 -0.30 -19.56
C THR A 178 -8.18 -0.93 -19.26
N GLU A 179 -8.65 -1.83 -20.12
CA GLU A 179 -9.83 -2.67 -19.94
C GLU A 179 -9.77 -3.40 -18.60
N TYR A 180 -8.67 -4.13 -18.33
CA TYR A 180 -8.52 -4.88 -17.10
C TYR A 180 -8.57 -3.97 -15.87
N ARG A 181 -7.88 -2.82 -15.89
CA ARG A 181 -7.88 -1.88 -14.77
C ARG A 181 -9.29 -1.35 -14.47
N LEU A 182 -10.06 -1.02 -15.50
CA LEU A 182 -11.42 -0.49 -15.37
C LEU A 182 -12.40 -1.57 -14.89
N ILE A 183 -12.35 -2.76 -15.49
CA ILE A 183 -13.16 -3.91 -15.07
C ILE A 183 -12.84 -4.27 -13.61
N ARG A 184 -11.56 -4.38 -13.25
CA ARG A 184 -11.14 -4.64 -11.86
C ARG A 184 -11.61 -3.55 -10.90
N ARG A 185 -11.62 -2.28 -11.34
CA ARG A 185 -12.10 -1.16 -10.52
C ARG A 185 -13.60 -1.26 -10.26
N PHE A 186 -14.40 -1.54 -11.29
CA PHE A 186 -15.84 -1.75 -11.14
C PHE A 186 -16.16 -3.01 -10.33
N TYR A 187 -15.48 -4.12 -10.62
CA TYR A 187 -15.61 -5.36 -9.85
C TYR A 187 -15.30 -5.15 -8.36
N ASN A 188 -14.26 -4.39 -8.02
CA ASN A 188 -13.98 -4.07 -6.62
C ASN A 188 -15.01 -3.12 -6.01
N LEU A 189 -15.60 -2.20 -6.79
CA LEU A 189 -16.68 -1.34 -6.30
C LEU A 189 -17.88 -2.19 -5.85
N ILE A 190 -18.34 -3.11 -6.70
CA ILE A 190 -19.50 -3.97 -6.40
C ILE A 190 -19.19 -5.06 -5.35
N ARG A 191 -17.96 -5.58 -5.32
CA ARG A 191 -17.58 -6.67 -4.41
C ARG A 191 -17.36 -6.18 -2.98
N LEU A 192 -16.74 -5.02 -2.83
CA LEU A 192 -16.31 -4.52 -1.52
C LEU A 192 -17.37 -3.70 -0.81
N ASN A 193 -18.34 -3.12 -1.54
CA ASN A 193 -19.27 -2.16 -0.96
C ASN A 193 -20.71 -2.55 -1.30
N LYS A 194 -21.56 -2.59 -0.27
CA LYS A 194 -23.02 -2.68 -0.45
C LYS A 194 -23.61 -1.33 -0.89
N THR A 195 -23.00 -0.23 -0.46
CA THR A 195 -23.38 1.14 -0.82
C THR A 195 -22.15 1.92 -1.29
N ALA A 196 -22.32 2.94 -2.12
CA ALA A 196 -21.22 3.84 -2.47
C ALA A 196 -21.67 5.28 -2.67
N THR A 197 -20.79 6.20 -2.27
CA THR A 197 -20.97 7.63 -2.49
C THR A 197 -21.11 7.96 -3.98
N PHE A 198 -21.91 8.97 -4.30
CA PHE A 198 -22.03 9.52 -5.66
C PHE A 198 -20.66 9.75 -6.31
N ARG A 199 -19.71 10.32 -5.55
CA ARG A 199 -18.37 10.63 -6.06
C ARG A 199 -17.61 9.37 -6.50
N ARG A 200 -17.69 8.27 -5.76
CA ARG A 200 -17.01 7.00 -6.13
C ARG A 200 -17.57 6.45 -7.43
N ILE A 201 -18.90 6.42 -7.57
CA ILE A 201 -19.59 5.94 -8.77
C ILE A 201 -19.28 6.87 -9.96
N GLN A 202 -19.37 8.18 -9.77
CA GLN A 202 -19.01 9.20 -10.76
C GLN A 202 -17.57 9.02 -11.28
N LEU A 203 -16.61 8.75 -10.39
CA LEU A 203 -15.22 8.54 -10.80
C LEU A 203 -14.99 7.25 -11.58
N VAL A 204 -15.81 6.20 -11.34
CA VAL A 204 -15.79 4.98 -12.16
C VAL A 204 -16.41 5.26 -13.52
N TYR A 205 -17.61 5.84 -13.56
CA TYR A 205 -18.28 6.25 -14.79
C TYR A 205 -17.37 7.12 -15.69
N MET A 206 -16.80 8.19 -15.15
CA MET A 206 -15.90 9.07 -15.89
C MET A 206 -14.68 8.33 -16.46
N ALA A 207 -14.14 7.33 -15.75
CA ALA A 207 -13.00 6.57 -16.23
C ALA A 207 -13.36 5.66 -17.42
N PHE A 208 -14.57 5.07 -17.41
CA PHE A 208 -15.09 4.32 -18.55
C PHE A 208 -15.35 5.23 -19.76
N GLN A 209 -15.99 6.39 -19.56
CA GLN A 209 -16.26 7.34 -20.66
C GLN A 209 -14.98 7.90 -21.28
N LYS A 210 -13.98 8.24 -20.45
CA LYS A 210 -12.67 8.71 -20.94
C LYS A 210 -11.96 7.65 -21.78
N ALA A 211 -11.99 6.38 -21.33
CA ALA A 211 -11.37 5.27 -22.05
C ALA A 211 -12.09 4.91 -23.36
N ALA A 212 -13.40 5.18 -23.45
CA ALA A 212 -14.14 5.07 -24.70
C ALA A 212 -13.77 6.21 -25.65
N LEU A 213 -13.68 7.45 -25.13
CA LEU A 213 -13.38 8.66 -25.90
C LEU A 213 -11.95 8.65 -26.47
N ASP A 214 -10.97 8.25 -25.67
CA ASP A 214 -9.56 8.19 -26.09
C ASP A 214 -9.23 6.97 -26.98
N ARG A 215 -10.22 6.11 -27.25
CA ARG A 215 -10.09 4.85 -28.00
C ARG A 215 -8.99 3.93 -27.45
N SER A 216 -8.69 4.04 -26.16
CA SER A 216 -7.78 3.12 -25.46
C SER A 216 -8.31 1.69 -25.46
N ILE A 217 -9.62 1.52 -25.64
CA ILE A 217 -10.31 0.24 -25.77
C ILE A 217 -10.74 0.04 -27.22
N ARG A 218 -10.13 -0.92 -27.91
CA ARG A 218 -10.46 -1.24 -29.31
C ARG A 218 -11.60 -2.25 -29.35
N LYS A 219 -12.53 -2.09 -30.31
CA LYS A 219 -13.60 -3.08 -30.57
C LYS A 219 -13.08 -4.48 -30.93
N THR A 220 -11.83 -4.55 -31.40
CA THR A 220 -11.15 -5.80 -31.77
C THR A 220 -10.39 -6.44 -30.61
N SER A 221 -10.40 -5.84 -29.41
CA SER A 221 -9.74 -6.46 -28.25
C SER A 221 -10.54 -7.66 -27.78
N SER A 222 -9.85 -8.69 -27.27
CA SER A 222 -10.49 -9.91 -26.74
C SER A 222 -11.50 -9.62 -25.63
N ASP A 223 -11.29 -8.51 -24.92
CA ASP A 223 -12.03 -8.16 -23.70
C ASP A 223 -13.10 -7.08 -23.97
N ALA A 224 -13.25 -6.62 -25.22
CA ALA A 224 -14.15 -5.54 -25.61
C ALA A 224 -15.62 -5.86 -25.29
N ASP A 225 -16.03 -7.12 -25.47
CA ASP A 225 -17.41 -7.56 -25.22
C ASP A 225 -17.75 -7.50 -23.73
N LEU A 226 -16.87 -8.04 -22.88
CA LEU A 226 -17.01 -7.98 -21.43
C LEU A 226 -17.02 -6.54 -20.94
N PHE A 227 -16.11 -5.70 -21.45
CA PHE A 227 -16.09 -4.28 -21.15
C PHE A 227 -17.41 -3.60 -21.52
N THR A 228 -17.97 -3.90 -22.69
CA THR A 228 -19.23 -3.30 -23.17
C THR A 228 -20.42 -3.69 -22.28
N LYS A 229 -20.51 -4.97 -21.87
CA LYS A 229 -21.53 -5.43 -20.92
C LYS A 229 -21.43 -4.67 -19.59
N ILE A 230 -20.22 -4.51 -19.08
CA ILE A 230 -19.95 -3.81 -17.82
C ILE A 230 -20.25 -2.32 -17.94
N ASN A 231 -19.86 -1.68 -19.05
CA ASN A 231 -20.09 -0.26 -19.26
C ASN A 231 -21.58 0.07 -19.21
N LYS A 232 -22.45 -0.78 -19.77
CA LYS A 232 -23.91 -0.63 -19.66
C LYS A 232 -24.37 -0.63 -18.19
N LYS A 233 -23.78 -1.47 -17.35
CA LYS A 233 -24.07 -1.51 -15.91
C LYS A 233 -23.53 -0.29 -15.16
N VAL A 234 -22.36 0.20 -15.53
CA VAL A 234 -21.79 1.44 -14.98
C VAL A 234 -22.68 2.64 -15.31
N ILE A 235 -23.19 2.73 -16.54
CA ILE A 235 -24.12 3.78 -16.97
C ILE A 235 -25.42 3.69 -16.16
N ALA A 236 -26.06 2.52 -16.14
CA ALA A 236 -27.30 2.31 -15.37
C ALA A 236 -27.12 2.63 -13.88
N LEU A 237 -25.99 2.22 -13.28
CA LEU A 237 -25.67 2.57 -11.89
C LEU A 237 -25.51 4.08 -11.71
N PHE A 238 -24.87 4.76 -12.65
CA PHE A 238 -24.70 6.21 -12.59
C PHE A 238 -26.03 6.97 -12.75
N ASP A 239 -26.95 6.48 -13.58
CA ASP A 239 -28.26 7.11 -13.81
C ASP A 239 -29.18 7.04 -12.58
N ILE A 240 -28.99 6.02 -11.72
CA ILE A 240 -29.75 5.85 -10.47
C ILE A 240 -29.28 6.82 -9.38
N VAL A 241 -27.99 7.19 -9.38
CA VAL A 241 -27.38 7.98 -8.31
C VAL A 241 -27.53 9.48 -8.54
N ASN A 242 -27.88 10.20 -7.47
CA ASN A 242 -28.07 11.65 -7.51
C ASN A 242 -27.03 12.33 -6.61
N PRO A 243 -26.42 13.46 -7.03
CA PRO A 243 -25.49 14.24 -6.20
C PRO A 243 -26.05 14.73 -4.86
N VAL A 244 -27.38 14.75 -4.67
CA VAL A 244 -28.06 15.28 -3.48
C VAL A 244 -28.43 14.17 -2.47
N LYS A 245 -28.47 12.90 -2.88
CA LYS A 245 -28.80 11.77 -1.98
C LYS A 245 -27.55 11.23 -1.27
N ASP A 246 -27.73 10.76 -0.03
CA ASP A 246 -26.74 9.95 0.68
C ASP A 246 -26.50 8.60 -0.04
N ASP A 247 -25.48 7.86 0.39
CA ASP A 247 -24.91 6.67 -0.27
C ASP A 247 -25.92 5.82 -1.05
N ALA A 248 -25.59 5.50 -2.30
CA ALA A 248 -26.45 4.69 -3.14
C ALA A 248 -26.18 3.20 -2.96
N ASP A 249 -27.23 2.41 -2.80
CA ASP A 249 -27.15 0.95 -2.79
C ASP A 249 -26.67 0.42 -4.15
N ILE A 250 -25.66 -0.45 -4.10
CA ILE A 250 -25.13 -1.15 -5.27
C ILE A 250 -25.79 -2.53 -5.32
N GLU A 251 -26.98 -2.61 -5.89
CA GLU A 251 -27.61 -3.89 -6.19
C GLU A 251 -27.07 -4.46 -7.51
N PHE A 252 -26.38 -5.60 -7.44
CA PHE A 252 -25.88 -6.30 -8.63
C PHE A 252 -26.47 -7.72 -8.72
N SER A 253 -27.57 -7.86 -9.46
CA SER A 253 -28.34 -9.11 -9.52
C SER A 253 -27.77 -10.15 -10.50
N GLU A 254 -26.93 -9.75 -11.46
CA GLU A 254 -26.45 -10.63 -12.55
C GLU A 254 -25.29 -11.53 -12.14
N LYS A 255 -25.59 -12.66 -11.50
CA LYS A 255 -24.59 -13.64 -11.03
C LYS A 255 -23.63 -14.13 -12.12
N LYS A 256 -24.11 -14.30 -13.37
CA LYS A 256 -23.27 -14.76 -14.50
C LYS A 256 -22.18 -13.74 -14.83
N LEU A 257 -22.56 -12.48 -14.99
CA LEU A 257 -21.62 -11.39 -15.29
C LEU A 257 -20.65 -11.15 -14.13
N TYR A 258 -21.13 -11.29 -12.90
CA TYR A 258 -20.28 -11.22 -11.70
C TYR A 258 -19.17 -12.29 -11.73
N ASN A 259 -19.54 -13.54 -12.00
CA ASN A 259 -18.56 -14.63 -12.06
C ASN A 259 -17.58 -14.48 -13.24
N GLU A 260 -18.04 -13.95 -14.37
CA GLU A 260 -17.21 -13.62 -15.54
C GLU A 260 -16.13 -12.57 -15.16
N MET A 261 -16.54 -11.49 -14.48
CA MET A 261 -15.62 -10.49 -13.92
C MET A 261 -14.66 -11.06 -12.88
N GLU A 262 -15.17 -11.86 -11.94
CA GLU A 262 -14.37 -12.46 -10.87
C GLU A 262 -13.27 -13.36 -11.45
N THR A 263 -13.62 -14.17 -12.44
CA THR A 263 -12.69 -15.07 -13.14
C THR A 263 -11.63 -14.26 -13.87
N PHE A 264 -12.07 -13.30 -14.69
CA PHE A 264 -11.19 -12.41 -15.44
C PHE A 264 -10.19 -11.66 -14.55
N VAL A 265 -10.64 -11.15 -13.39
CA VAL A 265 -9.77 -10.44 -12.44
C VAL A 265 -8.80 -11.39 -11.73
N LYS A 266 -9.23 -12.60 -11.37
CA LYS A 266 -8.39 -13.59 -10.66
C LYS A 266 -7.33 -14.25 -11.55
N GLU A 267 -7.60 -14.37 -12.86
CA GLU A 267 -6.70 -15.03 -13.81
C GLU A 267 -5.41 -14.26 -14.09
N GLN A 268 -5.38 -12.95 -13.89
CA GLN A 268 -4.20 -12.13 -14.20
C GLN A 268 -3.52 -11.58 -12.95
N LYS A 269 -2.20 -11.63 -12.94
CA LYS A 269 -1.39 -11.02 -11.88
C LYS A 269 -0.21 -10.27 -12.47
N VAL A 270 0.06 -9.08 -11.93
CA VAL A 270 1.23 -8.31 -12.36
C VAL A 270 2.51 -9.04 -11.94
N ASN A 271 3.44 -9.13 -12.88
CA ASN A 271 4.79 -9.60 -12.64
C ASN A 271 5.49 -8.73 -11.58
N TYR A 272 5.72 -9.31 -10.39
CA TYR A 272 6.28 -8.57 -9.26
C TYR A 272 7.71 -8.05 -9.53
N ALA A 273 8.46 -8.70 -10.43
CA ALA A 273 9.78 -8.24 -10.86
C ALA A 273 9.72 -6.83 -11.48
N VAL A 274 8.68 -6.52 -12.27
CA VAL A 274 8.48 -5.19 -12.87
C VAL A 274 8.33 -4.12 -11.78
N THR A 275 7.61 -4.42 -10.71
CA THR A 275 7.40 -3.51 -9.58
C THR A 275 8.71 -3.20 -8.84
N LEU A 276 9.55 -4.22 -8.63
CA LEU A 276 10.86 -4.07 -7.99
C LEU A 276 11.79 -3.22 -8.87
N LEU A 277 11.88 -3.53 -10.16
CA LEU A 277 12.73 -2.83 -11.11
C LEU A 277 12.30 -1.37 -11.30
N LYS A 278 11.01 -1.07 -11.37
CA LYS A 278 10.54 0.32 -11.40
C LYS A 278 10.95 1.11 -10.16
N SER A 279 10.91 0.48 -8.99
CA SER A 279 11.37 1.10 -7.75
C SER A 279 12.87 1.38 -7.79
N PHE A 280 13.64 0.45 -8.36
CA PHE A 280 15.09 0.58 -8.53
C PHE A 280 15.49 1.66 -9.55
N ILE A 281 14.89 1.65 -10.75
CA ILE A 281 15.09 2.68 -11.79
C ILE A 281 14.79 4.07 -11.22
N GLY A 282 13.73 4.18 -10.42
CA GLY A 282 13.37 5.43 -9.74
C GLY A 282 14.37 5.90 -8.69
N MET A 283 15.42 5.14 -8.35
CA MET A 283 16.54 5.54 -7.48
C MET A 283 17.80 5.93 -8.25
N GLN A 284 17.85 5.66 -9.56
CA GLN A 284 19.01 5.95 -10.37
C GLN A 284 19.10 7.44 -10.72
N GLY A 285 20.32 7.93 -10.95
CA GLY A 285 20.57 9.30 -11.39
C GLY A 285 20.63 10.35 -10.28
N TYR A 286 20.41 9.97 -9.01
CA TYR A 286 20.60 10.82 -7.84
C TYR A 286 21.12 10.00 -6.64
N GLN A 287 21.34 10.64 -5.49
CA GLN A 287 21.70 9.97 -4.23
C GLN A 287 20.46 9.47 -3.48
N PRO A 288 20.09 8.18 -3.52
CA PRO A 288 18.95 7.71 -2.74
C PRO A 288 19.28 7.63 -1.25
N GLU A 289 18.31 7.99 -0.41
CA GLU A 289 18.40 7.80 1.04
C GLU A 289 18.72 6.33 1.39
N ILE A 290 19.67 6.11 2.31
CA ILE A 290 20.14 4.77 2.72
C ILE A 290 18.97 3.88 3.15
N LYS A 291 18.04 4.42 3.95
CA LYS A 291 16.83 3.71 4.40
C LYS A 291 15.98 3.23 3.23
N LYS A 292 15.83 4.06 2.19
CA LYS A 292 15.04 3.73 0.99
C LYS A 292 15.69 2.60 0.19
N ALA A 293 17.00 2.66 0.00
CA ALA A 293 17.77 1.61 -0.67
C ALA A 293 17.72 0.28 0.11
N MET A 294 17.90 0.32 1.43
CA MET A 294 17.82 -0.86 2.32
C MET A 294 16.43 -1.50 2.30
N ASN A 295 15.36 -0.69 2.31
CA ASN A 295 13.99 -1.19 2.22
C ASN A 295 13.72 -1.87 0.87
N LEU A 296 14.26 -1.34 -0.24
CA LEU A 296 14.14 -1.99 -1.53
C LEU A 296 14.93 -3.31 -1.58
N LEU A 297 16.14 -3.35 -1.04
CA LEU A 297 16.94 -4.56 -0.95
C LEU A 297 16.19 -5.66 -0.17
N LYS A 298 15.65 -5.33 1.01
CA LYS A 298 14.81 -6.24 1.81
C LYS A 298 13.59 -6.75 1.04
N ARG A 299 12.95 -5.89 0.23
CA ARG A 299 11.81 -6.29 -0.63
C ARG A 299 12.24 -7.25 -1.73
N ILE A 300 13.43 -7.08 -2.31
CA ILE A 300 13.99 -7.99 -3.32
C ILE A 300 14.30 -9.35 -2.67
N ASP A 301 14.97 -9.38 -1.53
CA ASP A 301 15.28 -10.63 -0.81
C ASP A 301 14.04 -11.41 -0.43
N ASN A 302 13.04 -10.72 0.13
CA ASN A 302 11.75 -11.32 0.43
C ASN A 302 11.02 -11.83 -0.81
N SER A 303 11.28 -11.25 -1.99
CA SER A 303 10.67 -11.72 -3.24
C SER A 303 11.25 -13.05 -3.71
N PHE A 304 12.56 -13.27 -3.49
CA PHE A 304 13.24 -14.54 -3.76
C PHE A 304 12.87 -15.59 -2.71
N LYS A 305 12.90 -15.23 -1.42
CA LYS A 305 12.55 -16.13 -0.30
C LYS A 305 11.13 -16.69 -0.43
N ASN A 306 10.18 -15.85 -0.84
CA ASN A 306 8.77 -16.23 -0.97
C ASN A 306 8.40 -16.70 -2.38
N GLU A 307 9.38 -16.98 -3.25
CA GLU A 307 9.18 -17.42 -4.64
C GLU A 307 8.22 -16.52 -5.46
N LYS A 308 8.11 -15.23 -5.09
CA LYS A 308 7.35 -14.24 -5.87
C LYS A 308 8.06 -13.88 -7.18
N VAL A 309 9.39 -14.03 -7.20
CA VAL A 309 10.25 -13.89 -8.37
C VAL A 309 11.11 -15.14 -8.48
N THR A 310 10.81 -15.98 -9.46
CA THR A 310 11.50 -17.25 -9.72
C THR A 310 12.51 -17.10 -10.86
N LYS A 311 13.42 -18.08 -10.99
CA LYS A 311 14.42 -18.13 -12.08
C LYS A 311 13.79 -18.20 -13.47
N THR A 312 12.55 -18.68 -13.57
CA THR A 312 11.77 -18.75 -14.82
C THR A 312 11.23 -17.39 -15.27
N ASN A 313 11.29 -16.37 -14.41
CA ASN A 313 10.84 -15.03 -14.75
C ASN A 313 11.77 -14.38 -15.77
N ARG A 314 11.19 -13.80 -16.83
CA ARG A 314 11.93 -13.09 -17.89
C ARG A 314 12.89 -12.02 -17.34
N LEU A 315 12.50 -11.34 -16.26
CA LEU A 315 13.25 -10.23 -15.64
C LEU A 315 14.09 -10.67 -14.45
N TYR A 316 14.26 -11.98 -14.21
CA TYR A 316 14.98 -12.48 -13.04
C TYR A 316 16.41 -11.94 -12.97
N LYS A 317 17.12 -11.95 -14.11
CA LYS A 317 18.51 -11.47 -14.20
C LYS A 317 18.62 -9.99 -13.83
N ASP A 318 17.70 -9.18 -14.33
CA ASP A 318 17.67 -7.74 -14.06
C ASP A 318 17.44 -7.48 -12.58
N VAL A 319 16.55 -8.23 -11.91
CA VAL A 319 16.34 -8.10 -10.46
C VAL A 319 17.59 -8.51 -9.66
N VAL A 320 18.32 -9.53 -10.11
CA VAL A 320 19.58 -9.94 -9.49
C VAL A 320 20.66 -8.87 -9.67
N ASN A 321 20.74 -8.21 -10.84
CA ASN A 321 21.67 -7.11 -11.07
C ASN A 321 21.34 -5.91 -10.17
N ALA A 322 20.07 -5.49 -10.14
CA ALA A 322 19.59 -4.42 -9.26
C ALA A 322 19.91 -4.72 -7.78
N LYS A 323 19.78 -5.98 -7.34
CA LYS A 323 20.17 -6.39 -5.99
C LYS A 323 21.65 -6.11 -5.71
N LYS A 324 22.55 -6.55 -6.60
CA LYS A 324 24.00 -6.37 -6.44
C LYS A 324 24.40 -4.90 -6.43
N GLU A 325 23.76 -4.08 -7.25
CA GLU A 325 24.01 -2.63 -7.28
C GLU A 325 23.57 -1.96 -5.98
N LEU A 326 22.42 -2.35 -5.42
CA LEU A 326 21.97 -1.87 -4.11
C LEU A 326 22.90 -2.31 -2.97
N GLU A 327 23.37 -3.56 -2.97
CA GLU A 327 24.34 -4.06 -1.99
C GLU A 327 25.66 -3.27 -2.06
N THR A 328 26.13 -3.00 -3.28
CA THR A 328 27.35 -2.22 -3.52
C THR A 328 27.19 -0.78 -3.03
N TYR A 329 26.05 -0.14 -3.34
CA TYR A 329 25.72 1.20 -2.87
C TYR A 329 25.63 1.27 -1.34
N LEU A 330 25.01 0.28 -0.69
CA LEU A 330 24.87 0.26 0.77
C LEU A 330 26.18 -0.02 1.49
N ALA A 331 27.09 -0.79 0.87
CA ALA A 331 28.42 -1.06 1.43
C ALA A 331 29.34 0.17 1.39
N ALA A 332 29.26 0.97 0.33
CA ALA A 332 29.98 2.22 0.19
C ALA A 332 29.06 3.28 -0.45
N PRO A 333 28.32 4.05 0.37
CA PRO A 333 27.37 5.05 -0.13
C PRO A 333 28.05 6.06 -1.05
N THR A 334 27.83 5.94 -2.35
CA THR A 334 28.31 6.89 -3.36
C THR A 334 27.34 8.07 -3.49
N GLU A 335 27.75 9.11 -4.22
CA GLU A 335 26.88 10.27 -4.50
C GLU A 335 25.70 9.89 -5.42
N LYS A 336 25.80 8.84 -6.23
CA LYS A 336 24.68 8.40 -7.09
C LYS A 336 24.77 6.94 -7.48
N ILE A 337 23.60 6.33 -7.66
CA ILE A 337 23.46 5.07 -8.39
C ILE A 337 23.45 5.38 -9.89
N GLY A 338 24.32 4.73 -10.64
CA GLY A 338 24.42 4.91 -12.10
C GLY A 338 23.13 4.51 -12.82
N PRO A 339 22.79 5.14 -13.95
CA PRO A 339 21.65 4.72 -14.75
C PRO A 339 21.93 3.38 -15.44
N GLU A 340 21.06 2.39 -15.22
CA GLU A 340 21.10 1.12 -15.95
C GLU A 340 20.27 1.27 -17.23
N LEU A 341 20.86 0.92 -18.37
CA LEU A 341 20.14 0.92 -19.65
C LEU A 341 19.25 -0.30 -19.72
N VAL A 342 17.94 -0.09 -19.90
CA VAL A 342 16.95 -1.16 -20.01
C VAL A 342 16.23 -1.12 -21.35
N GLY A 343 15.92 -2.31 -21.90
CA GLY A 343 15.11 -2.46 -23.12
C GLY A 343 15.72 -1.78 -24.35
N LEU A 344 14.95 -0.90 -25.00
CA LEU A 344 15.33 -0.20 -26.24
C LEU A 344 16.51 0.77 -26.05
N SER A 345 16.83 1.11 -24.81
CA SER A 345 17.98 1.96 -24.47
C SER A 345 19.31 1.20 -24.51
N ILE A 346 19.28 -0.14 -24.50
CA ILE A 346 20.49 -0.95 -24.68
C ILE A 346 20.87 -0.84 -26.16
N PRO A 347 22.02 -0.26 -26.52
CA PRO A 347 22.49 -0.29 -27.89
C PRO A 347 22.59 -1.75 -28.29
N VAL A 348 21.80 -2.15 -29.29
CA VAL A 348 21.79 -3.52 -29.78
C VAL A 348 23.24 -3.88 -30.12
N ARG A 349 23.81 -4.89 -29.44
CA ARG A 349 25.18 -5.36 -29.73
C ARG A 349 25.36 -5.73 -31.21
N SER A 350 24.26 -6.00 -31.92
CA SER A 350 24.22 -5.90 -33.39
C SER A 350 23.94 -4.46 -33.82
N LEU A 351 25.00 -3.67 -33.91
CA LEU A 351 25.05 -2.48 -34.76
C LEU A 351 24.43 -2.87 -36.13
N CYS A 352 23.48 -2.06 -36.61
CA CYS A 352 22.81 -2.13 -37.93
C CYS A 352 21.35 -2.63 -37.99
N THR A 353 20.45 -2.00 -37.24
CA THR A 353 19.00 -2.09 -37.53
C THR A 353 18.43 -0.87 -38.26
N ASN A 354 19.06 0.31 -38.15
CA ASN A 354 18.73 1.47 -38.98
C ASN A 354 19.62 1.48 -40.23
N ARG A 355 19.07 1.01 -41.37
CA ARG A 355 19.73 0.91 -42.70
C ARG A 355 20.59 2.11 -43.10
N ILE A 356 20.25 3.31 -42.64
CA ILE A 356 20.87 4.58 -43.05
C ILE A 356 22.22 4.83 -42.35
N LYS A 357 22.47 4.29 -41.15
CA LYS A 357 23.67 4.63 -40.35
C LYS A 357 24.87 3.70 -40.53
N CYS A 358 24.74 2.64 -41.33
CA CYS A 358 25.75 1.57 -41.40
C CYS A 358 26.60 1.53 -42.67
N VAL A 359 26.38 2.44 -43.62
CA VAL A 359 27.22 2.50 -44.82
C VAL A 359 28.64 2.93 -44.39
N GLY A 360 29.59 2.00 -44.45
CA GLY A 360 31.00 2.27 -44.09
C GLY A 360 31.42 1.87 -42.67
N LEU A 361 30.60 1.17 -41.88
CA LEU A 361 30.95 0.62 -40.55
C LEU A 361 31.09 -0.91 -40.59
N ARG A 362 32.14 -1.43 -39.96
CA ARG A 362 32.37 -2.86 -39.73
C ARG A 362 31.57 -3.35 -38.51
N LYS A 363 31.35 -4.67 -38.43
CA LYS A 363 30.68 -5.33 -37.29
C LYS A 363 31.39 -5.13 -35.94
N ASP A 364 32.68 -4.81 -35.96
CA ASP A 364 33.51 -4.47 -34.80
C ASP A 364 33.46 -2.98 -34.41
N GLY A 365 32.63 -2.18 -35.08
CA GLY A 365 32.48 -0.74 -34.84
C GLY A 365 33.57 0.14 -35.48
N LYS A 366 34.54 -0.42 -36.21
CA LYS A 366 35.55 0.35 -36.95
C LYS A 366 35.02 0.80 -38.32
N LEU A 367 35.54 1.92 -38.84
CA LEU A 367 35.21 2.38 -40.19
C LEU A 367 35.90 1.52 -41.26
N ASN A 368 35.20 1.31 -42.39
CA ASN A 368 35.79 0.79 -43.61
C ASN A 368 36.75 1.82 -44.22
N LYS A 369 37.79 1.33 -44.92
CA LYS A 369 38.76 2.19 -45.61
C LYS A 369 38.04 3.07 -46.63
N GLY A 370 38.29 4.38 -46.59
CA GLY A 370 37.61 5.37 -47.45
C GLY A 370 36.34 6.00 -46.85
N TYR A 371 36.04 5.76 -45.58
CA TYR A 371 34.94 6.40 -44.85
C TYR A 371 35.47 7.25 -43.69
N ARG A 372 34.74 8.31 -43.33
CA ARG A 372 35.05 9.19 -42.18
C ARG A 372 33.78 9.61 -41.44
N PHE A 373 33.93 9.95 -40.16
CA PHE A 373 32.86 10.58 -39.37
C PHE A 373 32.77 12.08 -39.68
N LEU A 374 31.56 12.60 -39.80
CA LEU A 374 31.25 14.03 -39.76
C LEU A 374 30.90 14.46 -38.33
N ARG A 375 31.01 15.77 -38.03
CA ARG A 375 30.52 16.35 -36.77
C ARG A 375 29.05 15.95 -36.58
N GLY A 376 28.75 15.28 -35.46
CA GLY A 376 27.43 14.68 -35.19
C GLY A 376 27.31 13.16 -35.39
N GLY A 377 28.41 12.46 -35.70
CA GLY A 377 28.48 10.99 -35.65
C GLY A 377 27.97 10.25 -36.90
N SER A 378 27.67 10.97 -37.98
CA SER A 378 27.28 10.36 -39.27
C SER A 378 28.50 9.91 -40.08
N VAL A 379 28.43 8.75 -40.73
CA VAL A 379 29.52 8.19 -41.56
C VAL A 379 29.30 8.53 -43.03
N PHE A 380 30.36 9.03 -43.71
CA PHE A 380 30.33 9.38 -45.14
C PHE A 380 31.54 8.81 -45.88
N ALA A 381 31.35 8.49 -47.17
CA ALA A 381 32.44 8.12 -48.08
C ALA A 381 33.33 9.35 -48.35
N SER A 382 34.61 9.22 -48.03
CA SER A 382 35.62 10.21 -48.37
C SER A 382 35.93 10.10 -49.87
N LYS A 383 35.36 11.00 -50.68
CA LYS A 383 35.83 11.19 -52.06
C LYS A 383 37.33 11.52 -51.99
N LYS A 384 38.19 10.68 -52.57
CA LYS A 384 39.59 11.05 -52.81
C LYS A 384 39.56 12.34 -53.63
N LYS A 385 40.25 13.40 -53.18
CA LYS A 385 40.65 14.46 -54.10
C LYS A 385 41.57 13.79 -55.11
N THR A 386 41.12 13.64 -56.35
CA THR A 386 42.00 13.50 -57.50
C THR A 386 42.92 14.72 -57.49
N VAL A 387 44.21 14.47 -57.31
CA VAL A 387 45.27 15.43 -57.62
C VAL A 387 45.45 15.40 -59.12
#